data_AF-A0A4Y2M9A0-F1
#
_entry.id   AF-A0A4Y2M9A0-F1
#
_cell.length_a   1.000
_cell.length_b   1.000
_cell.length_c   1.000
_cell.angle_alpha   90.00
_cell.angle_beta   90.00
_cell.angle_gamma   90.00
#
_symmetry.space_group_name_H-M   'P 1'
#
loop_
_entity.id
_entity.type
_entity.pdbx_description
1 polymer ?
#
loop_
_entity_poly.entity_id
_entity_poly.type
_entity_poly.pdbx_seq_one_letter_code
_entity_poly.pdbx_strand_id
1 'polypeptide(L)'
;MTDPCEDKECHFGAQCRPSPDGQTGECVCPEKCATYGDSRGSRPVCGTDGQDYPNVCELRRTACKQKKEIEAKFQGPCVMYQKLVASMPRRVAAVLKAKGGAKRY
;
A
#
# COMPACT_ATOMS: atom_id res chain seq x y z
N MET A 1 -27.04 11.33 8.92
CA MET A 1 -25.79 11.86 8.36
C MET A 1 -25.00 10.66 7.88
N THR A 2 -24.93 10.44 6.58
CA THR A 2 -24.16 9.35 5.99
C THR A 2 -22.71 9.78 5.91
N ASP A 3 -21.77 8.92 6.31
CA ASP A 3 -20.35 9.21 6.13
C ASP A 3 -20.05 9.21 4.62
N PRO A 4 -19.55 10.32 4.04
CA PRO A 4 -19.38 10.43 2.60
C PRO A 4 -18.17 9.63 2.08
N CYS A 5 -17.45 8.93 2.95
CA CYS A 5 -16.39 7.98 2.62
C CYS A 5 -16.80 6.51 2.78
N GLU A 6 -18.02 6.21 3.25
CA GLU A 6 -18.46 4.84 3.52
C GLU A 6 -18.53 3.98 2.25
N ASP A 7 -18.96 4.56 1.12
CA ASP A 7 -19.07 3.88 -0.19
C ASP A 7 -18.04 4.39 -1.22
N LYS A 8 -17.11 5.26 -0.80
CA LYS A 8 -16.18 5.91 -1.73
C LYS A 8 -14.87 5.12 -1.87
N GLU A 9 -14.70 4.45 -3.00
CA GLU A 9 -13.41 3.81 -3.35
C GLU A 9 -12.38 4.85 -3.83
N CYS A 10 -11.24 4.92 -3.14
CA CYS A 10 -10.11 5.76 -3.51
C CYS A 10 -8.97 4.92 -4.10
N HIS A 11 -8.46 5.32 -5.28
CA HIS A 11 -7.41 4.57 -5.98
C HIS A 11 -5.99 5.02 -5.58
N PHE A 12 -5.00 4.19 -5.93
CA PHE A 12 -3.58 4.52 -5.79
C PHE A 12 -3.12 4.78 -4.35
N GLY A 13 -3.78 4.19 -3.36
CA GLY A 13 -3.43 4.42 -1.95
C GLY A 13 -3.83 5.80 -1.41
N ALA A 14 -4.70 6.52 -2.12
CA ALA A 14 -5.39 7.69 -1.58
C ALA A 14 -6.31 7.28 -0.43
N GLN A 15 -6.47 8.17 0.55
CA GLN A 15 -7.38 7.99 1.67
C GLN A 15 -8.58 8.90 1.49
N CYS A 16 -9.79 8.37 1.67
CA CYS A 16 -10.97 9.22 1.68
C CYS A 16 -10.99 10.05 2.97
N ARG A 17 -11.14 11.36 2.82
CA ARG A 17 -11.32 12.31 3.92
C ARG A 17 -12.61 13.08 3.71
N PRO A 18 -13.53 13.14 4.67
CA PRO A 18 -14.73 13.96 4.56
C PRO A 18 -14.36 15.45 4.48
N SER A 19 -15.05 16.18 3.61
CA SER A 19 -14.98 17.63 3.49
C SER A 19 -15.39 18.31 4.80
N PRO A 20 -14.91 19.52 5.08
CA PRO A 20 -15.26 20.25 6.30
C PRO A 20 -16.77 20.48 6.45
N ASP A 21 -17.49 20.55 5.33
CA ASP A 21 -18.94 20.70 5.28
C ASP A 21 -19.70 19.38 5.54
N GLY A 22 -19.00 18.24 5.65
CA GLY A 22 -19.58 16.91 5.91
C GLY A 22 -20.44 16.33 4.78
N GLN A 23 -20.54 17.03 3.64
CA GLN A 23 -21.43 16.67 2.53
C GLN A 23 -20.77 15.79 1.47
N THR A 24 -19.45 15.90 1.31
CA THR A 24 -18.68 15.17 0.30
C THR A 24 -17.45 14.55 0.93
N GLY A 25 -16.94 13.45 0.35
CA GLY A 25 -15.66 12.86 0.70
C GLY A 25 -14.67 13.15 -0.42
N GLU A 26 -13.43 13.48 -0.10
CA GLU A 26 -12.36 13.73 -1.08
C GLU A 26 -11.27 12.66 -0.93
N CYS A 27 -10.79 12.13 -2.06
CA CYS A 27 -9.68 11.18 -2.06
C CYS A 27 -8.37 11.97 -2.05
N VAL A 28 -7.72 12.02 -0.89
CA VAL A 28 -6.48 12.78 -0.70
C VAL A 28 -5.29 11.85 -0.52
N CYS A 29 -4.15 12.25 -1.08
CA CYS A 29 -2.91 11.51 -0.84
C CYS A 29 -2.43 11.73 0.60
N PRO A 30 -1.84 10.71 1.25
CA PRO A 30 -1.22 10.88 2.56
C PRO A 30 -0.14 11.98 2.51
N GLU A 31 -0.33 13.08 3.23
CA GLU A 31 0.66 14.17 3.24
C GLU A 31 1.82 13.88 4.19
N LYS A 32 1.51 13.28 5.34
CA LYS A 32 2.46 12.94 6.40
C LYS A 32 2.28 11.48 6.76
N CYS A 33 3.39 10.74 6.73
CA CYS A 33 3.45 9.38 7.21
C CYS A 33 4.17 9.39 8.56
N ALA A 34 3.42 9.21 9.64
CA ALA A 34 4.01 9.16 10.97
C ALA A 34 4.80 7.85 11.13
N THR A 35 6.10 7.97 11.31
CA THR A 35 6.99 6.85 11.65
C THR A 35 6.99 6.67 13.16
N TYR A 36 5.94 6.09 13.72
CA TYR A 36 5.85 5.81 15.16
C TYR A 36 6.76 4.63 15.57
N GLY A 37 8.08 4.75 15.33
CA GLY A 37 9.10 3.80 15.83
C GLY A 37 8.78 2.33 15.52
N ASP A 38 8.89 1.44 16.51
CA ASP A 38 8.71 -0.01 16.42
C ASP A 38 7.27 -0.50 16.09
N SER A 39 6.35 0.40 15.79
CA SER A 39 5.00 0.06 15.34
C SER A 39 5.05 -0.73 14.01
N ARG A 40 4.17 -1.72 13.83
CA ARG A 40 4.09 -2.55 12.60
C ARG A 40 4.04 -1.74 11.30
N GLY A 41 3.59 -0.49 11.36
CA GLY A 41 3.53 0.46 10.25
C GLY A 41 4.84 1.15 9.90
N SER A 42 5.96 0.93 10.59
CA SER A 42 7.28 1.53 10.26
C SER A 42 8.26 0.53 9.65
N ARG A 43 7.81 -0.70 9.37
CA ARG A 43 8.67 -1.74 8.81
C ARG A 43 8.79 -1.54 7.30
N PRO A 44 9.98 -1.79 6.72
CA PRO A 44 10.17 -1.70 5.28
C PRO A 44 9.25 -2.70 4.57
N VAL A 45 8.76 -2.32 3.39
CA VAL A 45 7.90 -3.14 2.54
C VAL A 45 8.40 -3.11 1.10
N CYS A 46 8.24 -4.23 0.40
CA CYS A 46 8.50 -4.31 -1.02
C CYS A 46 7.21 -4.02 -1.79
N GLY A 47 7.25 -3.04 -2.70
CA GLY A 47 6.15 -2.74 -3.59
C GLY A 47 6.00 -3.76 -4.72
N THR A 48 4.83 -3.76 -5.36
CA THR A 48 4.56 -4.52 -6.59
C THR A 48 5.43 -4.07 -7.76
N ASP A 49 5.88 -2.82 -7.73
CA ASP A 49 6.85 -2.20 -8.63
C ASP A 49 8.30 -2.70 -8.40
N GLY A 50 8.52 -3.51 -7.37
CA GLY A 50 9.84 -4.03 -7.02
C GLY A 50 10.74 -3.02 -6.31
N GLN A 51 10.16 -1.92 -5.79
CA GLN A 51 10.88 -0.91 -5.03
C GLN A 51 10.67 -1.10 -3.52
N ASP A 52 11.73 -0.83 -2.75
CA ASP A 52 11.69 -0.81 -1.30
C ASP A 52 11.10 0.50 -0.79
N TYR A 53 10.08 0.41 0.06
CA TYR A 53 9.48 1.54 0.75
C TYR A 53 9.75 1.43 2.24
N PRO A 54 10.07 2.55 2.92
CA PRO A 54 10.37 2.53 4.35
C PRO A 54 9.17 2.08 5.19
N ASN A 55 7.96 2.30 4.69
CA ASN A 55 6.73 1.80 5.27
C ASN A 55 5.56 1.79 4.28
N VAL A 56 4.44 1.18 4.69
CA VAL A 56 3.20 1.11 3.89
C VAL A 56 2.59 2.47 3.59
N CYS A 57 2.72 3.45 4.49
CA CYS A 57 2.18 4.79 4.26
C CYS A 57 2.95 5.51 3.15
N GLU A 58 4.28 5.44 3.17
CA GLU A 58 5.14 6.01 2.13
C GLU A 58 4.94 5.31 0.78
N LEU A 59 4.69 4.00 0.78
CA LEU A 59 4.27 3.27 -0.42
C LEU A 59 2.95 3.84 -0.98
N ARG A 60 1.92 3.96 -0.15
CA ARG A 60 0.60 4.51 -0.55
C ARG A 60 0.68 5.97 -1.00
N ARG A 61 1.48 6.77 -0.31
CA ARG A 61 1.75 8.16 -0.66
C ARG A 61 2.41 8.27 -2.03
N THR A 62 3.41 7.42 -2.28
CA THR A 62 4.13 7.39 -3.54
C THR A 62 3.22 6.92 -4.67
N ALA A 63 2.46 5.85 -4.45
CA ALA A 63 1.43 5.36 -5.35
C ALA A 63 0.46 6.49 -5.74
N CYS A 64 -0.04 7.23 -4.76
CA CYS A 64 -1.03 8.29 -4.96
C CYS A 64 -0.45 9.49 -5.72
N LYS A 65 0.74 9.95 -5.31
CA LYS A 65 1.44 11.07 -5.96
C LYS A 65 1.86 10.75 -7.40
N GLN A 66 2.30 9.53 -7.65
CA GLN A 66 2.70 9.08 -8.98
C GLN A 66 1.50 8.60 -9.83
N LYS A 67 0.29 8.53 -9.24
CA LYS A 67 -0.90 7.90 -9.86
C LYS A 67 -0.59 6.50 -10.41
N LYS A 68 0.17 5.72 -9.62
CA LYS A 68 0.57 4.35 -9.95
C LYS A 68 -0.08 3.38 -8.97
N GLU A 69 -0.52 2.24 -9.49
CA GLU A 69 -1.07 1.17 -8.65
C GLU A 69 0.08 0.36 -8.05
N ILE A 70 0.53 0.79 -6.88
CA ILE A 70 1.59 0.14 -6.13
C ILE A 70 0.97 -0.43 -4.85
N GLU A 71 1.08 -1.74 -4.67
CA GLU A 71 0.61 -2.44 -3.47
C GLU A 71 1.82 -3.04 -2.72
N ALA A 72 1.66 -3.26 -1.42
CA ALA A 72 2.69 -3.94 -0.63
C ALA A 72 2.69 -5.44 -0.98
N LYS A 73 3.68 -5.87 -1.76
CA LYS A 73 3.85 -7.26 -2.19
C LYS A 73 4.47 -8.13 -1.09
N PHE A 74 5.34 -7.55 -0.26
CA PHE A 74 6.01 -8.26 0.81
C PHE A 74 6.30 -7.36 2.02
N GLN A 75 6.13 -7.90 3.22
CA GLN A 75 6.48 -7.24 4.47
C GLN A 75 7.96 -7.44 4.77
N GLY A 76 8.78 -6.52 4.29
CA GLY A 76 10.22 -6.53 4.38
C GLY A 76 10.86 -6.04 3.09
N PRO A 77 12.20 -5.99 3.02
CA PRO A 77 12.91 -5.57 1.83
C PRO A 77 12.66 -6.49 0.62
N CYS A 78 12.65 -5.93 -0.59
CA CYS A 78 12.52 -6.66 -1.85
C CYS A 78 13.62 -7.71 -2.02
N VAL A 79 14.83 -7.45 -1.54
CA VAL A 79 15.93 -8.44 -1.55
C VAL A 79 15.60 -9.70 -0.74
N MET A 80 14.85 -9.57 0.36
CA MET A 80 14.41 -10.73 1.14
C MET A 80 13.31 -11.49 0.40
N TYR A 81 12.35 -10.78 -0.20
CA TYR A 81 11.32 -11.39 -1.04
C TYR A 81 11.96 -12.18 -2.19
N GLN A 82 12.95 -11.62 -2.88
CA GLN A 82 13.66 -12.28 -3.97
C GLN A 82 14.39 -13.55 -3.50
N LYS A 83 15.08 -13.51 -2.36
CA LYS A 83 15.74 -14.69 -1.77
C LYS A 83 14.73 -15.79 -1.43
N LEU A 84 13.61 -15.42 -0.81
CA LEU A 84 12.52 -16.35 -0.48
C LEU A 84 11.97 -17.00 -1.76
N VAL A 85 11.64 -16.20 -2.77
CA VAL A 85 11.12 -16.69 -4.05
C VAL A 85 12.14 -17.56 -4.79
N ALA A 86 13.43 -17.25 -4.71
CA ALA A 86 14.51 -18.04 -5.31
C ALA A 86 14.70 -19.40 -4.63
N SER A 87 14.48 -19.47 -3.31
CA SER A 87 14.58 -20.72 -2.54
C SER A 87 13.37 -21.67 -2.68
N MET A 88 12.28 -21.22 -3.32
CA MET A 88 11.05 -22.00 -3.42
C MET A 88 10.94 -22.81 -4.72
N PRO A 89 10.29 -23.99 -4.69
CA PRO A 89 9.96 -24.74 -5.90
C PRO A 89 9.14 -23.87 -6.87
N ARG A 90 9.39 -24.01 -8.18
CA ARG A 90 8.81 -23.16 -9.24
C ARG A 90 7.27 -23.01 -9.15
N ARG A 91 6.57 -24.09 -8.77
CA ARG A 91 5.11 -24.09 -8.58
C ARG A 91 4.65 -23.21 -7.42
N VAL A 92 5.42 -23.16 -6.32
CA VAL A 92 5.11 -22.35 -5.12
C VAL A 92 5.44 -20.88 -5.37
N ALA A 93 6.58 -20.61 -6.02
CA ALA A 93 6.98 -19.25 -6.40
C ALA A 93 5.96 -18.56 -7.32
N ALA A 94 5.32 -19.31 -8.22
CA ALA A 94 4.27 -18.79 -9.10
C ALA A 94 3.04 -18.30 -8.32
N VAL A 95 2.65 -19.01 -7.25
CA VAL A 95 1.52 -18.63 -6.40
C VAL A 95 1.81 -17.35 -5.61
N LEU A 96 3.04 -17.20 -5.08
CA LEU A 96 3.45 -15.99 -4.36
C LEU A 96 3.62 -14.77 -5.25
N LYS A 97 3.94 -14.96 -6.54
CA LYS A 97 3.97 -13.87 -7.52
C LYS A 97 2.57 -13.43 -7.93
N ALA A 98 1.58 -14.33 -7.91
CA ALA A 98 0.19 -14.05 -8.28
C ALA A 98 -0.63 -13.35 -7.18
N LYS A 99 -0.27 -13.49 -5.90
CA LYS A 99 -0.95 -12.82 -4.76
C LYS A 99 -0.52 -11.36 -4.52
N GLY A 100 0.21 -10.76 -5.46
CA GLY A 100 0.61 -9.35 -5.39
C GLY A 100 -0.47 -8.35 -5.81
N GLY A 101 -1.71 -8.80 -6.04
CA GLY A 101 -2.84 -7.95 -6.39
C GLY A 101 -4.04 -8.31 -5.55
N ALA A 102 -4.76 -7.29 -5.10
CA ALA A 102 -6.01 -7.36 -4.34
C ALA A 102 -5.85 -7.46 -2.82
N LYS A 103 -5.58 -6.31 -2.21
CA LYS A 103 -6.46 -5.92 -1.11
C LYS A 103 -7.01 -4.53 -1.41
N ARG A 104 -8.17 -4.50 -2.09
CA ARG A 104 -9.02 -3.30 -2.17
C ARG A 104 -9.30 -2.88 -0.73
N TYR A 105 -8.83 -1.68 -0.36
CA TYR A 105 -9.11 -1.03 0.92
C TYR A 105 -10.01 0.16 0.64
#